data_AF-A0A7S0L3M7-F1
#
_entry.id   AF-A0A7S0L3M7-F1
#
_cell.length_a   1.000
_cell.length_b   1.000
_cell.length_c   1.000
_cell.angle_alpha   90.00
_cell.angle_beta   90.00
_cell.angle_gamma   90.00
#
_symmetry.space_group_name_H-M   'P 1'
#
loop_
_entity.id
_entity.type
_entity.pdbx_description
1 polymer ?
#
loop_
_entity_poly.entity_id
_entity_poly.type
_entity_poly.pdbx_seq_one_letter_code
_entity_poly.pdbx_strand_id
1 'polypeptide(L)'
;VVMLSSAGVTRPAWDEAKAARLIGASDIPIIRLNPGGILRLKCEAEGLLRESGVPYCVVRPTGLKFEGWPQGRPIISQGDVAVGRTNADDLADVLVAMLAEPAASGKTFEMFTLAGYAAAPSLGPTLARLYADADGVLDEATVTATYNSLQQLIPGVQQDATKLEMGRTYEQVDTGAIAPRERGAAITERERVLAAGVTGNTETTN
;
A
#
# COMPACT_ATOMS: atom_id res chain seq x y z
N VAL A 1 9.27 -17.57 5.70
CA VAL A 1 9.74 -16.30 5.10
C VAL A 1 8.69 -15.23 5.33
N VAL A 2 9.07 -14.02 5.75
CA VAL A 2 8.16 -12.87 5.76
C VAL A 2 8.67 -11.89 4.73
N MET A 3 7.86 -11.61 3.71
CA MET A 3 8.21 -10.71 2.63
C MET A 3 7.56 -9.35 2.84
N LEU A 4 8.39 -8.31 2.88
CA LEU A 4 7.95 -6.93 2.81
C LEU A 4 7.73 -6.54 1.34
N SER A 5 6.48 -6.22 0.98
CA SER A 5 6.10 -5.78 -0.36
C SER A 5 5.46 -4.38 -0.35
N SER A 6 4.34 -4.15 -1.03
CA SER A 6 3.62 -2.87 -1.03
C SER A 6 2.14 -3.07 -1.38
N ALA A 7 1.26 -2.28 -0.74
CA ALA A 7 -0.20 -2.31 -0.98
C ALA A 7 -0.59 -2.06 -2.44
N GLY A 8 0.25 -1.33 -3.19
CA GLY A 8 -0.04 -0.91 -4.54
C GLY A 8 0.30 -1.91 -5.65
N VAL A 9 0.90 -3.06 -5.36
CA VAL A 9 1.59 -3.86 -6.39
C VAL A 9 0.71 -4.37 -7.53
N THR A 10 -0.56 -4.66 -7.28
CA THR A 10 -1.50 -5.19 -8.29
C THR A 10 -2.26 -4.09 -9.04
N ARG A 11 -2.31 -2.88 -8.50
CA ARG A 11 -3.17 -1.79 -8.98
C ARG A 11 -2.81 -1.25 -10.37
N PRO A 12 -1.54 -1.20 -10.80
CA PRO A 12 -1.20 -0.80 -12.17
C PRO A 12 -1.76 -1.74 -13.25
N ALA A 13 -2.12 -2.96 -12.88
CA ALA A 13 -2.72 -3.95 -13.79
C ALA A 13 -4.26 -3.98 -13.74
N TRP A 14 -4.90 -3.13 -12.93
CA TRP A 14 -6.36 -3.05 -12.90
C TRP A 14 -6.91 -2.49 -14.21
N ASP A 15 -8.07 -2.99 -14.63
CA ASP A 15 -8.80 -2.41 -15.74
C ASP A 15 -9.35 -1.01 -15.40
N GLU A 16 -9.72 -0.25 -16.44
CA GLU A 16 -10.22 1.11 -16.29
C GLU A 16 -11.50 1.18 -15.45
N ALA A 17 -12.38 0.19 -15.53
CA ALA A 17 -13.65 0.17 -14.81
C ALA A 17 -13.44 0.02 -13.29
N LYS A 18 -12.56 -0.90 -12.88
CA LYS A 18 -12.16 -1.10 -11.48
C LYS A 18 -11.37 0.09 -10.98
N ALA A 19 -10.42 0.60 -11.76
CA ALA A 19 -9.65 1.79 -11.40
C ALA A 19 -10.55 3.01 -11.17
N ALA A 20 -11.57 3.22 -12.02
CA ALA A 20 -12.54 4.31 -11.85
C ALA A 20 -13.46 4.11 -10.63
N ARG A 21 -13.95 2.88 -10.41
CA ARG A 21 -14.79 2.55 -9.25
C ARG A 21 -14.03 2.71 -7.92
N LEU A 22 -12.75 2.34 -7.89
CA LEU A 22 -11.89 2.36 -6.70
C LEU A 22 -10.86 3.50 -6.78
N ILE A 23 -11.29 4.67 -7.26
CA ILE A 23 -10.43 5.80 -7.58
C ILE A 23 -9.52 6.25 -6.43
N GLY A 24 -9.98 6.10 -5.18
CA GLY A 24 -9.19 6.42 -3.99
C GLY A 24 -7.90 5.59 -3.87
N ALA A 25 -7.89 4.38 -4.42
CA ALA A 25 -6.76 3.45 -4.39
C ALA A 25 -5.92 3.47 -5.67
N SER A 26 -6.52 3.84 -6.81
CA SER A 26 -5.86 3.85 -8.13
C SER A 26 -5.24 5.21 -8.49
N ASP A 27 -5.81 6.33 -8.03
CA ASP A 27 -5.35 7.69 -8.38
C ASP A 27 -4.29 8.23 -7.41
N ILE A 28 -3.39 7.38 -6.93
CA ILE A 28 -2.28 7.77 -6.05
C ILE A 28 -0.96 7.83 -6.84
N PRO A 29 0.00 8.72 -6.48
CA PRO A 29 1.16 9.01 -7.33
C PRO A 29 1.96 7.79 -7.78
N ILE A 30 2.21 6.86 -6.85
CA ILE A 30 3.01 5.66 -7.14
C ILE A 30 2.32 4.69 -8.12
N ILE A 31 0.98 4.65 -8.13
CA ILE A 31 0.21 3.83 -9.07
C ILE A 31 0.16 4.50 -10.44
N ARG A 32 -0.09 5.82 -10.49
CA ARG A 32 -0.14 6.59 -11.73
C ARG A 32 1.17 6.52 -12.53
N LEU A 33 2.30 6.56 -11.83
CA LEU A 33 3.61 6.74 -12.45
C LEU A 33 4.43 5.46 -12.51
N ASN A 34 4.31 4.60 -11.49
CA ASN A 34 5.04 3.33 -11.36
C ASN A 34 6.48 3.40 -11.91
N PRO A 35 7.34 4.29 -11.36
CA PRO A 35 8.66 4.56 -11.92
C PRO A 35 9.48 3.28 -11.99
N GLY A 36 10.07 3.00 -13.16
CA GLY A 36 10.87 1.80 -13.40
C GLY A 36 10.08 0.50 -13.37
N GLY A 37 8.73 0.56 -13.37
CA GLY A 37 7.89 -0.62 -13.24
C GLY A 37 8.03 -1.33 -11.88
N ILE A 38 8.49 -0.61 -10.84
CA ILE A 38 8.85 -1.21 -9.55
C ILE A 38 7.72 -2.02 -8.91
N LEU A 39 6.47 -1.60 -9.07
CA LEU A 39 5.31 -2.31 -8.53
C LEU A 39 5.09 -3.66 -9.21
N ARG A 40 5.32 -3.72 -10.53
CA ARG A 40 5.26 -4.97 -11.30
C ARG A 40 6.33 -5.94 -10.83
N LEU A 41 7.58 -5.46 -10.68
CA LEU A 41 8.69 -6.29 -10.19
C LEU A 41 8.44 -6.85 -8.79
N LYS A 42 7.88 -6.04 -7.88
CA LYS A 42 7.45 -6.52 -6.57
C LYS A 42 6.34 -7.56 -6.67
N CYS A 43 5.33 -7.34 -7.51
CA CYS A 43 4.25 -8.29 -7.74
C CYS A 43 4.78 -9.65 -8.25
N GLU A 44 5.71 -9.62 -9.21
CA GLU A 44 6.38 -10.82 -9.74
C GLU A 44 7.19 -11.54 -8.67
N ALA A 45 7.95 -10.81 -7.85
CA ALA A 45 8.72 -11.39 -6.76
C ALA A 45 7.84 -12.09 -5.71
N GLU A 46 6.65 -11.55 -5.43
CA GLU A 46 5.70 -12.25 -4.56
C GLU A 46 5.19 -13.55 -5.21
N GLY A 47 4.93 -13.56 -6.53
CA GLY A 47 4.55 -14.77 -7.26
C GLY A 47 5.61 -15.88 -7.14
N LEU A 48 6.88 -15.52 -7.35
CA LEU A 48 8.01 -16.43 -7.17
C LEU A 48 8.09 -17.01 -5.75
N LEU A 49 7.82 -16.19 -4.73
CA LEU A 49 7.78 -16.67 -3.34
C LEU A 49 6.64 -17.68 -3.13
N ARG A 50 5.45 -17.42 -3.69
CA ARG A 50 4.30 -18.33 -3.59
C ARG A 50 4.59 -19.68 -4.25
N GLU A 51 5.30 -19.68 -5.37
CA GLU A 51 5.69 -20.88 -6.13
C GLU A 51 6.88 -21.64 -5.51
N SER A 52 7.64 -21.02 -4.60
CA SER A 52 8.87 -21.59 -4.05
C SER A 52 8.69 -22.84 -3.17
N GLY A 53 7.46 -23.11 -2.70
CA GLY A 53 7.17 -24.17 -1.73
C GLY A 53 7.61 -23.88 -0.29
N VAL A 54 8.23 -22.73 -0.02
CA VAL A 54 8.64 -22.31 1.33
C VAL A 54 7.45 -21.69 2.06
N PRO A 55 7.20 -21.99 3.36
CA PRO A 55 6.19 -21.29 4.14
C PRO A 55 6.44 -19.78 4.14
N TYR A 56 5.44 -19.00 3.77
CA TYR A 56 5.58 -17.55 3.58
C TYR A 56 4.45 -16.74 4.23
N CYS A 57 4.70 -15.45 4.42
CA CYS A 57 3.70 -14.42 4.65
C CYS A 57 4.14 -13.17 3.86
N VAL A 58 3.21 -12.50 3.19
CA VAL A 58 3.49 -11.26 2.44
C VAL A 58 2.78 -10.10 3.12
N VAL A 59 3.55 -9.11 3.59
CA VAL A 59 3.06 -7.89 4.22
C VAL A 59 3.19 -6.73 3.23
N ARG A 60 2.07 -6.11 2.88
CA ARG A 60 1.97 -5.04 1.89
C ARG A 60 1.64 -3.69 2.56
N PRO A 61 2.62 -2.95 3.12
CA PRO A 61 2.32 -1.66 3.72
C PRO A 61 1.90 -0.61 2.68
N THR A 62 1.17 0.38 3.17
CA THR A 62 0.84 1.62 2.44
C THR A 62 2.04 2.59 2.48
N GLY A 63 1.82 3.91 2.33
CA GLY A 63 2.92 4.88 2.24
C GLY A 63 3.79 4.90 3.50
N LEU A 64 4.98 4.32 3.42
CA LEU A 64 5.91 4.19 4.54
C LEU A 64 6.43 5.56 4.99
N LYS A 65 6.47 5.78 6.30
CA LYS A 65 6.93 7.00 6.96
C LYS A 65 7.91 6.65 8.08
N PHE A 66 9.16 7.06 7.91
CA PHE A 66 10.21 6.92 8.92
C PHE A 66 10.12 7.99 10.01
N GLU A 67 9.61 9.18 9.67
CA GLU A 67 9.46 10.32 10.58
C GLU A 67 8.11 11.00 10.37
N GLY A 68 7.63 11.73 11.38
CA GLY A 68 6.46 12.60 11.29
C GLY A 68 5.09 11.91 11.27
N TRP A 69 5.04 10.58 11.17
CA TRP A 69 3.80 9.81 11.34
C TRP A 69 3.83 9.05 12.67
N PRO A 70 2.90 9.29 13.60
CA PRO A 70 2.94 8.65 14.92
C PRO A 70 2.66 7.15 14.82
N GLN A 71 3.24 6.38 15.74
CA GLN A 71 2.84 4.99 15.99
C GLN A 71 1.37 4.92 16.37
N GLY A 72 0.76 3.76 16.13
CA GLY A 72 -0.63 3.54 16.46
C GLY A 72 -1.03 2.09 16.32
N ARG A 73 -2.22 1.86 15.80
CA ARG A 73 -2.74 0.51 15.58
C ARG A 73 -2.49 0.09 14.13
N PRO A 74 -1.75 -0.99 13.88
CA PRO A 74 -1.75 -1.63 12.58
C PRO A 74 -3.17 -2.11 12.23
N ILE A 75 -3.70 -1.63 11.11
CA ILE A 75 -4.94 -2.15 10.52
C ILE A 75 -4.54 -2.98 9.32
N ILE A 76 -5.01 -4.23 9.27
CA ILE A 76 -4.74 -5.16 8.17
C ILE A 76 -6.00 -5.45 7.35
N SER A 77 -5.83 -5.64 6.05
CA SER A 77 -6.92 -5.92 5.12
C SER A 77 -6.47 -6.75 3.92
N GLN A 78 -7.44 -7.23 3.14
CA GLN A 78 -7.22 -7.90 1.86
C GLN A 78 -8.08 -7.25 0.77
N GLY A 79 -7.71 -7.45 -0.49
CA GLY A 79 -8.43 -6.89 -1.64
C GLY A 79 -7.68 -5.80 -2.40
N ASP A 80 -6.46 -5.47 -1.98
CA ASP A 80 -5.54 -4.54 -2.66
C ASP A 80 -6.04 -3.10 -2.75
N VAL A 81 -6.77 -2.66 -1.71
CA VAL A 81 -7.50 -1.38 -1.67
C VAL A 81 -7.08 -0.45 -0.53
N ALA A 82 -6.17 -0.87 0.35
CA ALA A 82 -5.72 -0.05 1.47
C ALA A 82 -4.94 1.17 1.00
N VAL A 83 -5.28 2.34 1.53
CA VAL A 83 -4.58 3.60 1.28
C VAL A 83 -4.35 4.26 2.62
N GLY A 84 -3.20 4.91 2.77
CA GLY A 84 -2.85 5.57 4.01
C GLY A 84 -1.35 5.67 4.18
N ARG A 85 -0.95 5.84 5.45
CA ARG A 85 0.44 5.94 5.87
C ARG A 85 0.75 4.82 6.84
N THR A 86 1.97 4.30 6.76
CA THR A 86 2.48 3.25 7.66
C THR A 86 3.66 3.83 8.43
N ASN A 87 3.60 3.79 9.77
CA ASN A 87 4.76 4.10 10.60
C ASN A 87 5.79 2.97 10.48
N ALA A 88 7.07 3.31 10.37
CA ALA A 88 8.14 2.32 10.15
C ALA A 88 8.35 1.36 11.34
N ASP A 89 8.18 1.83 12.58
CA ASP A 89 8.32 1.00 13.78
C ASP A 89 7.15 0.02 13.91
N ASP A 90 5.91 0.49 13.66
CA ASP A 90 4.74 -0.39 13.62
C ASP A 90 4.86 -1.47 12.54
N LEU A 91 5.43 -1.13 11.38
CA LEU A 91 5.72 -2.10 10.32
C LEU A 91 6.77 -3.12 10.77
N ALA A 92 7.86 -2.66 11.40
CA ALA A 92 8.90 -3.54 11.91
C ALA A 92 8.32 -4.53 12.94
N ASP A 93 7.51 -4.05 13.87
CA ASP A 93 6.83 -4.88 14.86
C ASP A 93 5.92 -5.93 14.20
N VAL A 94 5.13 -5.55 13.20
CA VAL A 94 4.29 -6.51 12.44
C VAL A 94 5.15 -7.55 11.72
N LEU A 95 6.20 -7.13 11.01
CA LEU A 95 7.07 -8.05 10.27
C LEU A 95 7.73 -9.07 11.19
N VAL A 96 8.22 -8.63 12.36
CA VAL A 96 8.81 -9.52 13.37
C VAL A 96 7.75 -10.46 13.96
N ALA A 97 6.55 -9.95 14.29
CA ALA A 97 5.48 -10.77 14.84
C ALA A 97 5.03 -11.88 13.87
N MET A 98 5.04 -11.64 12.55
CA MET A 98 4.67 -12.65 11.54
C MET A 98 5.62 -13.85 11.51
N LEU A 99 6.86 -13.71 12.02
CA LEU A 99 7.78 -14.85 12.13
C LEU A 99 7.30 -15.89 13.15
N ALA A 100 6.50 -15.48 14.14
CA ALA A 100 6.03 -16.33 15.23
C ALA A 100 4.52 -16.61 15.22
N GLU A 101 3.79 -16.13 14.20
CA GLU A 101 2.33 -16.24 14.11
C GLU A 101 1.92 -17.27 13.05
N PRO A 102 1.53 -18.50 13.44
CA PRO A 102 1.14 -19.54 12.48
C PRO A 102 -0.03 -19.14 11.59
N ALA A 103 -0.96 -18.30 12.09
CA ALA A 103 -2.12 -17.85 11.32
C ALA A 103 -1.73 -16.94 10.13
N ALA A 104 -0.49 -16.42 10.08
CA ALA A 104 0.00 -15.62 8.97
C ALA A 104 0.49 -16.46 7.77
N SER A 105 0.70 -17.77 7.97
CA SER A 105 1.28 -18.65 6.95
C SER A 105 0.39 -18.77 5.72
N GLY A 106 0.98 -18.61 4.54
CA GLY A 106 0.32 -18.66 3.24
C GLY A 106 -0.60 -17.49 2.96
N LYS A 107 -0.43 -16.35 3.65
CA LYS A 107 -1.32 -15.19 3.51
C LYS A 107 -0.59 -13.95 3.02
N THR A 108 -1.30 -13.21 2.17
CA THR A 108 -0.97 -11.85 1.78
C THR A 108 -1.98 -10.87 2.36
N PHE A 109 -1.50 -9.79 2.99
CA PHE A 109 -2.37 -8.73 3.49
C PHE A 109 -1.72 -7.35 3.38
N GLU A 110 -2.55 -6.33 3.26
CA GLU A 110 -2.15 -4.93 3.30
C GLU A 110 -2.13 -4.41 4.74
N MET A 111 -1.31 -3.39 5.02
CA MET A 111 -1.37 -2.69 6.30
C MET A 111 -1.19 -1.18 6.21
N PHE A 112 -1.79 -0.47 7.16
CA PHE A 112 -1.48 0.92 7.46
C PHE A 112 -1.55 1.16 8.97
N THR A 113 -0.98 2.29 9.42
CA THR A 113 -1.01 2.70 10.83
C THR A 113 -2.18 3.64 11.06
N LEU A 114 -3.13 3.23 11.91
CA LEU A 114 -4.16 4.08 12.45
C LEU A 114 -3.63 4.81 13.69
N ALA A 115 -3.19 6.05 13.48
CA ALA A 115 -2.69 6.94 14.53
C ALA A 115 -3.73 7.19 15.63
N GLY A 116 -3.28 7.35 16.87
CA GLY A 116 -4.14 7.69 18.02
C GLY A 116 -4.88 6.51 18.64
N TYR A 117 -4.74 5.30 18.08
CA TYR A 117 -5.26 4.06 18.66
C TYR A 117 -4.09 3.18 19.09
N ALA A 118 -4.16 2.61 20.29
CA ALA A 118 -3.16 1.64 20.74
C ALA A 118 -3.21 0.37 19.89
N ALA A 119 -2.06 -0.25 19.66
CA ALA A 119 -1.94 -1.55 19.00
C ALA A 119 -2.88 -2.60 19.64
N ALA A 120 -3.38 -3.52 18.81
CA ALA A 120 -4.14 -4.66 19.32
C ALA A 120 -3.21 -5.61 20.10
N PRO A 121 -3.69 -6.30 21.16
CA PRO A 121 -2.87 -7.25 21.90
C PRO A 121 -2.30 -8.40 21.04
N SER A 122 -2.98 -8.75 19.96
CA SER A 122 -2.53 -9.73 18.97
C SER A 122 -3.24 -9.51 17.64
N LEU A 123 -2.56 -9.80 16.53
CA LEU A 123 -3.15 -9.87 15.19
C LEU A 123 -3.66 -11.27 14.84
N GLY A 124 -3.33 -12.31 15.62
CA GLY A 124 -3.65 -13.70 15.36
C GLY A 124 -5.14 -13.96 15.05
N PRO A 125 -6.09 -13.45 15.87
CA PRO A 125 -7.52 -13.62 15.58
C PRO A 125 -7.96 -13.01 14.25
N THR A 126 -7.36 -11.90 13.83
CA THR A 126 -7.65 -11.27 12.53
C THR A 126 -7.01 -12.06 11.40
N LEU A 127 -5.74 -12.44 11.53
CA LEU A 127 -4.99 -13.21 10.53
C LEU A 127 -5.64 -14.57 10.25
N ALA A 128 -6.15 -15.23 11.29
CA ALA A 128 -6.86 -16.51 11.17
C ALA A 128 -8.15 -16.42 10.33
N ARG A 129 -8.69 -15.21 10.10
CA ARG A 129 -9.89 -14.97 9.29
C ARG A 129 -9.59 -14.43 7.90
N LEU A 130 -8.34 -14.13 7.59
CA LEU A 130 -7.92 -13.75 6.25
C LEU A 130 -7.89 -14.98 5.34
N TYR A 131 -8.20 -14.77 4.07
CA TYR A 131 -8.07 -15.79 3.02
C TYR A 131 -6.60 -16.18 2.87
N ALA A 132 -6.33 -17.46 2.68
CA ALA A 132 -5.02 -17.89 2.22
C ALA A 132 -4.89 -17.58 0.72
N ASP A 133 -3.66 -17.38 0.25
CA ASP A 133 -3.40 -17.12 -1.17
C ASP A 133 -3.81 -18.32 -2.03
N ALA A 134 -3.79 -19.54 -1.46
CA ALA A 134 -4.28 -20.77 -2.10
C ALA A 134 -5.80 -20.81 -2.29
N ASP A 135 -6.56 -20.01 -1.53
CA ASP A 135 -8.02 -19.91 -1.65
C ASP A 135 -8.44 -19.02 -2.84
N GLY A 136 -7.48 -18.39 -3.51
CA GLY A 136 -7.70 -17.54 -4.68
C GLY A 136 -7.92 -16.08 -4.34
N VAL A 137 -8.58 -15.36 -5.25
CA VAL A 137 -8.85 -13.92 -5.13
C VAL A 137 -10.22 -13.67 -4.50
N LEU A 138 -10.32 -12.62 -3.70
CA LEU A 138 -11.59 -12.16 -3.15
C LEU A 138 -12.55 -11.73 -4.26
N ASP A 139 -13.84 -11.93 -4.05
CA ASP A 139 -14.86 -11.45 -4.97
C ASP A 139 -14.97 -9.92 -4.94
N GLU A 140 -15.46 -9.34 -6.05
CA GLU A 140 -15.53 -7.88 -6.21
C GLU A 140 -16.49 -7.18 -5.24
N ALA A 141 -17.52 -7.87 -4.73
CA ALA A 141 -18.42 -7.30 -3.75
C ALA A 141 -17.71 -7.18 -2.39
N THR A 142 -16.96 -8.20 -1.98
CA THR A 142 -16.11 -8.16 -0.80
C THR A 142 -15.03 -7.08 -0.91
N VAL A 143 -14.33 -7.00 -2.05
CA VAL A 143 -13.32 -5.95 -2.30
C VAL A 143 -13.94 -4.55 -2.19
N THR A 144 -15.12 -4.34 -2.77
CA THR A 144 -15.83 -3.06 -2.70
C THR A 144 -16.25 -2.72 -1.26
N ALA A 145 -16.76 -3.69 -0.51
CA ALA A 145 -17.12 -3.51 0.89
C ALA A 145 -15.90 -3.13 1.73
N THR A 146 -14.79 -3.85 1.58
CA THR A 146 -13.53 -3.55 2.26
C THR A 146 -13.03 -2.15 1.89
N TYR A 147 -13.01 -1.80 0.60
CA TYR A 147 -12.66 -0.45 0.17
C TYR A 147 -13.50 0.62 0.88
N ASN A 148 -14.83 0.50 0.85
CA ASN A 148 -15.73 1.45 1.49
C ASN A 148 -15.52 1.56 3.01
N SER A 149 -15.20 0.45 3.68
CA SER A 149 -14.84 0.46 5.10
C SER A 149 -13.52 1.19 5.34
N LEU A 150 -12.49 0.91 4.54
CA LEU A 150 -11.19 1.54 4.71
C LEU A 150 -11.20 3.03 4.36
N GLN A 151 -12.01 3.46 3.38
CA GLN A 151 -12.16 4.87 3.04
C GLN A 151 -12.70 5.72 4.22
N GLN A 152 -13.44 5.11 5.15
CA GLN A 152 -13.90 5.79 6.37
C GLN A 152 -12.78 6.05 7.38
N LEU A 153 -11.66 5.33 7.26
CA LEU A 153 -10.51 5.44 8.16
C LEU A 153 -9.47 6.44 7.67
N ILE A 154 -9.60 6.95 6.44
CA ILE A 154 -8.74 7.99 5.87
C ILE A 154 -9.21 9.34 6.45
N PRO A 155 -8.45 9.98 7.36
CA PRO A 155 -8.87 11.24 7.99
C PRO A 155 -8.76 12.39 6.98
N GLY A 156 -9.78 12.55 6.13
CA GLY A 156 -9.90 13.67 5.19
C GLY A 156 -8.60 14.04 4.46
N VAL A 157 -8.22 15.32 4.52
CA VAL A 157 -7.04 15.87 3.82
C VAL A 157 -5.72 15.20 4.25
N GLN A 158 -5.60 14.76 5.51
CA GLN A 158 -4.34 14.26 6.08
C GLN A 158 -3.91 12.89 5.55
N GLN A 159 -4.79 12.08 4.95
CA GLN A 159 -4.39 10.79 4.36
C GLN A 159 -4.90 10.58 2.93
N ASP A 160 -5.47 11.61 2.30
CA ASP A 160 -5.95 11.53 0.92
C ASP A 160 -4.79 11.60 -0.07
N ALA A 161 -4.20 10.44 -0.34
CA ALA A 161 -3.09 10.27 -1.29
C ALA A 161 -3.44 10.70 -2.72
N THR A 162 -4.73 10.79 -3.08
CA THR A 162 -5.14 11.19 -4.44
C THR A 162 -4.86 12.67 -4.73
N LYS A 163 -4.77 13.48 -3.68
CA LYS A 163 -4.46 14.92 -3.78
C LYS A 163 -2.97 15.22 -3.98
N LEU A 164 -2.11 14.21 -3.92
CA LEU A 164 -0.68 14.38 -4.07
C LEU A 164 -0.24 14.39 -5.53
N GLU A 165 0.70 15.26 -5.82
CA GLU A 165 1.58 15.17 -6.99
C GLU A 165 2.86 14.41 -6.58
N MET A 166 3.47 13.67 -7.50
CA MET A 166 4.73 12.98 -7.21
C MET A 166 5.83 13.91 -6.69
N GLY A 167 6.58 13.45 -5.69
CA GLY A 167 7.63 14.22 -5.04
C GLY A 167 7.12 15.34 -4.11
N ARG A 168 5.80 15.49 -3.96
CA ARG A 168 5.19 16.32 -2.92
C ARG A 168 4.89 15.50 -1.69
N THR A 169 4.92 16.19 -0.56
CA THR A 169 4.58 15.63 0.74
C THR A 169 3.15 16.00 1.09
N TYR A 170 2.52 15.20 1.96
CA TYR A 170 1.20 15.54 2.48
C TYR A 170 1.25 16.82 3.31
N GLU A 171 2.32 17.00 4.07
CA GLU A 171 2.52 18.15 4.95
C GLU A 171 2.49 19.46 4.15
N GLN A 172 3.03 19.48 2.93
CA GLN A 172 2.94 20.64 2.03
C GLN A 172 1.51 20.92 1.55
N VAL A 173 0.70 19.88 1.32
CA VAL A 173 -0.71 20.04 0.93
C VAL A 173 -1.55 20.45 2.13
N ASP A 174 -1.35 19.81 3.28
CA ASP A 174 -2.07 20.03 4.53
C ASP A 174 -1.85 21.45 5.09
N THR A 175 -0.63 21.99 4.92
CA THR A 175 -0.29 23.37 5.33
C THR A 175 -0.74 24.44 4.33
N GLY A 176 -1.29 24.05 3.17
CA GLY A 176 -1.64 24.96 2.09
C GLY A 176 -0.45 25.56 1.34
N ALA A 177 0.77 25.07 1.58
CA ALA A 177 1.95 25.49 0.84
C ALA A 177 1.88 25.13 -0.65
N ILE A 178 1.05 24.13 -1.00
CA ILE A 178 0.79 23.69 -2.37
C ILE A 178 -0.70 23.39 -2.52
N ALA A 179 -1.29 23.79 -3.65
CA ALA A 179 -2.66 23.44 -3.98
C ALA A 179 -2.82 21.93 -4.16
N PRO A 180 -3.88 21.30 -3.61
CA PRO A 180 -4.14 19.89 -3.79
C PRO A 180 -4.43 19.58 -5.26
N ARG A 181 -3.99 18.41 -5.72
CA ARG A 181 -4.38 17.89 -7.03
C ARG A 181 -5.87 17.57 -7.05
N GLU A 182 -6.52 17.87 -8.17
CA GLU A 182 -7.88 17.38 -8.45
C GLU A 182 -7.85 15.88 -8.80
N ARG A 183 -8.70 15.09 -8.14
CA ARG A 183 -8.79 13.66 -8.36
C ARG A 183 -9.16 13.35 -9.81
N GLY A 184 -8.45 12.41 -10.42
CA GLY A 184 -8.63 12.02 -11.83
C GLY A 184 -8.01 13.00 -12.83
N ALA A 185 -7.33 14.06 -12.39
CA ALA A 185 -6.62 14.96 -13.30
C ALA A 185 -5.54 14.21 -14.10
N ALA A 186 -5.22 14.70 -15.30
CA ALA A 186 -4.15 14.17 -16.13
C ALA A 186 -2.76 14.34 -15.50
N ILE A 187 -1.83 13.41 -15.75
CA ILE A 187 -0.45 13.46 -15.23
C ILE A 187 0.27 14.72 -15.75
N THR A 188 0.86 15.51 -14.84
CA THR A 188 1.56 16.75 -15.20
C THR A 188 2.94 16.45 -15.81
N GLU A 189 3.50 17.41 -16.55
CA GLU A 189 4.87 17.27 -17.07
C GLU A 189 5.92 17.12 -15.95
N ARG A 190 5.72 17.84 -14.84
CA ARG A 190 6.57 17.75 -13.64
C ARG A 190 6.59 16.33 -13.07
N GLU A 191 5.43 15.68 -12.98
CA GLU A 191 5.33 14.29 -12.51
C GLU A 191 6.10 13.31 -13.40
N ARG A 192 6.01 13.49 -14.72
CA ARG A 192 6.76 12.64 -15.68
C ARG A 192 8.26 12.79 -15.51
N VAL A 193 8.75 14.03 -15.42
CA VAL A 193 10.18 14.33 -15.23
C VAL A 193 10.71 13.71 -13.93
N LEU A 194 9.98 13.87 -12.82
CA LEU A 194 10.37 13.28 -11.54
C LEU A 194 10.39 11.74 -11.58
N ALA A 195 9.37 11.12 -12.19
CA ALA A 195 9.32 9.67 -12.34
C ALA A 195 10.50 9.13 -13.19
N ALA A 196 10.85 9.82 -14.28
CA ALA A 196 11.99 9.46 -15.11
C ALA A 196 13.34 9.65 -14.39
N GLY A 197 13.46 10.69 -13.56
CA GLY A 197 14.65 10.94 -12.74
C GLY A 197 14.94 9.84 -11.72
N VAL A 198 13.90 9.18 -11.17
CA VAL A 198 14.05 8.02 -10.27
C VAL A 198 14.68 6.82 -10.98
N THR A 199 14.43 6.65 -12.28
CA THR A 199 15.00 5.57 -13.09
C THR A 199 16.35 5.91 -13.75
N GLY A 200 16.66 7.20 -13.90
CA GLY A 200 17.83 7.68 -14.66
C GLY A 200 19.18 7.61 -13.93
N ASN A 201 19.21 7.29 -12.63
CA ASN A 201 20.45 7.25 -11.85
C ASN A 201 21.21 5.90 -11.90
N THR A 202 20.82 4.97 -12.77
CA THR A 202 21.50 3.67 -12.93
C THR A 202 22.46 3.58 -14.12
N GLU A 203 22.69 4.67 -14.87
CA GLU A 203 23.71 4.72 -15.92
C GLU A 203 24.76 5.79 -15.62
N THR A 204 25.67 5.53 -14.69
CA THR A 204 27.04 6.12 -14.68
C THR A 204 27.87 5.44 -13.60
N THR A 205 28.47 4.31 -13.95
CA THR A 205 29.81 3.86 -13.49
C THR A 205 30.13 2.55 -14.21
N ASN A 206 30.73 2.68 -15.39
CA ASN A 206 31.68 1.69 -15.91
C ASN A 206 33.08 2.17 -15.56
#